data_AF-A0A947ZCC1-F1
#
_entry.id   AF-A0A947ZCC1-F1
#
_cell.length_a   1.000
_cell.length_b   1.000
_cell.length_c   1.000
_cell.angle_alpha   90.00
_cell.angle_beta   90.00
_cell.angle_gamma   90.00
#
_symmetry.space_group_name_H-M   'P 1'
#
loop_
_entity.id
_entity.type
_entity.pdbx_description
1 polymer ?
#
loop_
_entity_poly.entity_id
_entity_poly.type
_entity_poly.pdbx_seq_one_letter_code
_entity_poly.pdbx_strand_id
1 'polypeptide(L)'
;MYPKVKDPSRVGEYSAVARAGGGYVWDEVLEYRVWFHDENGDEYYYAFGDAQTALECFNEEDGAEEPLALILQKEYVSEPEPGNYIHVKEERIAEWPLEFLRRPRRNENTIPNFMSPNAPENRLDIIRGLV
;
A
#
# COMPACT_ATOMS: atom_id res chain seq x y z
N MET A 1 -7.42 12.33 5.85
CA MET A 1 -6.10 12.39 6.49
C MET A 1 -5.43 11.04 6.29
N TYR A 2 -4.22 11.01 5.75
CA TYR A 2 -3.47 9.77 5.52
C TYR A 2 -2.75 9.30 6.80
N PRO A 3 -2.47 8.00 6.95
CA PRO A 3 -1.71 7.47 8.09
C PRO A 3 -0.31 8.08 8.18
N LYS A 4 0.22 8.20 9.40
CA LYS A 4 1.65 8.53 9.57
C LYS A 4 2.51 7.32 9.25
N VAL A 5 3.74 7.56 8.81
CA VAL A 5 4.74 6.50 8.70
C VAL A 5 5.02 5.87 10.06
N LYS A 6 5.36 4.58 10.05
CA LYS A 6 5.66 3.78 11.24
C LYS A 6 6.89 4.30 11.98
N ASP A 7 7.94 4.63 11.24
CA ASP A 7 9.22 5.10 11.78
C ASP A 7 9.81 6.17 10.86
N PRO A 8 9.72 7.46 11.23
CA PRO A 8 10.28 8.56 10.42
C PRO A 8 11.79 8.45 10.16
N SER A 9 12.55 7.77 11.03
CA SER A 9 14.00 7.62 10.88
C SER A 9 14.41 6.61 9.80
N ARG A 10 13.45 5.79 9.36
CA ARG A 10 13.64 4.73 8.35
C ARG A 10 13.24 5.16 6.94
N VAL A 11 12.65 6.34 6.78
CA VAL A 11 12.23 6.89 5.49
C VAL A 11 13.46 7.07 4.60
N GLY A 12 13.39 6.54 3.37
CA GLY A 12 14.48 6.52 2.40
C GLY A 12 15.45 5.33 2.54
N GLU A 13 15.27 4.47 3.55
CA GLU A 13 16.16 3.30 3.76
C GLU A 13 15.58 1.99 3.19
N TYR A 14 14.35 1.99 2.70
CA TYR A 14 13.71 0.80 2.16
C TYR A 14 14.13 0.54 0.70
N SER A 15 14.16 -0.74 0.31
CA SER A 15 14.49 -1.12 -1.07
C SER A 15 13.54 -0.46 -2.07
N ALA A 16 14.08 0.03 -3.18
CA ALA A 16 13.29 0.48 -4.34
C ALA A 16 12.39 -0.65 -4.87
N VAL A 17 12.91 -1.89 -4.87
CA VAL A 17 12.17 -3.07 -5.32
C VAL A 17 11.09 -3.44 -4.30
N ALA A 18 9.83 -3.12 -4.65
CA ALA A 18 8.64 -3.50 -3.91
C ALA A 18 7.73 -4.42 -4.76
N ARG A 19 6.83 -5.15 -4.10
CA ARG A 19 5.81 -5.92 -4.83
C ARG A 19 4.72 -4.98 -5.35
N ALA A 20 4.38 -5.10 -6.63
CA ALA A 20 3.24 -4.42 -7.23
C ALA A 20 1.92 -5.19 -6.98
N GLY A 21 0.82 -4.45 -6.81
CA GLY A 21 -0.55 -4.92 -7.12
C GLY A 21 -1.14 -6.09 -6.32
N GLY A 22 -0.73 -6.39 -5.09
CA GLY A 22 -0.98 -7.73 -4.55
C GLY A 22 -1.82 -7.89 -3.29
N GLY A 23 -2.54 -6.88 -2.77
CA GLY A 23 -3.16 -7.01 -1.44
C GLY A 23 -4.50 -6.33 -1.24
N TYR A 24 -5.27 -6.87 -0.29
CA TYR A 24 -6.53 -6.32 0.19
C TYR A 24 -6.41 -5.55 1.51
N VAL A 25 -5.27 -5.70 2.19
CA VAL A 25 -5.04 -5.22 3.55
C VAL A 25 -3.67 -4.57 3.69
N TRP A 26 -3.49 -3.71 4.69
CA TRP A 26 -2.21 -3.10 5.02
C TRP A 26 -2.03 -3.06 6.54
N ASP A 27 -0.79 -3.17 7.01
CA ASP A 27 -0.46 -3.14 8.44
C ASP A 27 0.11 -1.79 8.87
N GLU A 28 1.05 -1.24 8.12
CA GLU A 28 1.76 0.01 8.44
C GLU A 28 2.10 0.75 7.16
N VAL A 29 2.15 2.08 7.20
CA VAL A 29 2.82 2.86 6.15
C VAL A 29 4.28 3.01 6.55
N LEU A 30 5.20 2.72 5.63
CA LEU A 30 6.64 2.78 5.84
C LEU A 30 7.20 4.13 5.34
N GLU A 31 6.79 4.53 4.14
CA GLU A 31 7.14 5.81 3.52
C GLU A 31 6.17 6.12 2.37
N TYR A 32 6.14 7.38 1.94
CA TYR A 32 5.46 7.84 0.74
C TYR A 32 6.50 8.10 -0.34
N ARG A 33 6.29 7.61 -1.56
CA ARG A 33 7.24 7.67 -2.66
C ARG A 33 6.65 8.44 -3.82
N VAL A 34 7.43 9.34 -4.40
CA VAL A 34 7.14 10.02 -5.66
C VAL A 34 8.18 9.57 -6.66
N TRP A 35 7.75 8.86 -7.69
CA TRP A 35 8.63 8.29 -8.70
C TRP A 35 8.84 9.26 -9.86
N PHE A 36 10.00 9.16 -10.48
CA PHE A 36 10.44 9.99 -11.59
C PHE A 36 11.12 9.12 -12.65
N HIS A 37 10.95 9.52 -13.90
CA HIS A 37 11.69 8.99 -15.03
C HIS A 37 12.52 10.13 -15.63
N ASP A 38 13.82 9.94 -15.70
CA ASP A 38 14.69 10.92 -16.37
C ASP A 38 14.61 10.76 -17.91
N GLU A 39 15.23 11.71 -18.64
CA GLU A 39 15.28 11.67 -20.11
C GLU A 39 16.03 10.45 -20.67
N ASN A 40 16.84 9.77 -19.85
CA ASN A 40 17.60 8.57 -20.21
C ASN A 40 16.84 7.27 -19.91
N GLY A 41 15.68 7.35 -19.24
CA GLY A 41 14.88 6.21 -18.80
C GLY A 41 15.31 5.60 -17.47
N ASP A 42 16.15 6.29 -16.69
CA ASP A 42 16.49 5.90 -15.32
C ASP A 42 15.34 6.25 -14.38
N GLU A 43 15.00 5.32 -13.49
CA GLU A 43 13.94 5.47 -12.49
C GLU A 43 14.52 5.79 -11.12
N TYR A 44 14.00 6.83 -10.47
CA TYR A 44 14.34 7.17 -9.10
C TYR A 44 13.11 7.68 -8.37
N TYR A 45 13.19 7.78 -7.04
CA TYR A 45 12.10 8.31 -6.24
C TYR A 45 12.61 9.14 -5.08
N TYR A 46 11.77 10.07 -4.64
CA TYR A 46 11.91 10.73 -3.34
C TYR A 46 11.01 10.05 -2.32
N ALA A 47 11.53 9.84 -1.11
CA ALA A 47 10.81 9.23 0.00
C ALA A 47 10.43 10.28 1.05
N PHE A 48 9.20 10.22 1.54
CA PHE A 48 8.62 11.19 2.46
C PHE A 48 7.96 10.51 3.67
N GLY A 49 7.99 11.21 4.81
CA GLY A 49 7.38 10.76 6.07
C GLY A 49 5.88 11.02 6.17
N ASP A 50 5.32 11.78 5.24
CA ASP A 50 3.90 12.12 5.21
C ASP A 50 3.40 12.30 3.77
N ALA A 51 2.11 12.02 3.57
CA ALA A 51 1.48 12.08 2.25
C ALA A 51 1.34 13.50 1.71
N GLN A 52 1.27 14.51 2.58
CA GLN A 52 1.06 15.89 2.14
C GLN A 52 2.31 16.41 1.43
N THR A 53 3.49 16.22 2.03
CA THR A 53 4.77 16.59 1.42
C THR A 53 5.01 15.85 0.11
N ALA A 54 4.64 14.57 0.03
CA ALA A 54 4.73 13.80 -1.22
C ALA A 54 3.81 14.36 -2.32
N LEU A 55 2.58 14.75 -1.97
CA LEU A 55 1.65 15.39 -2.90
C LEU A 55 2.13 16.78 -3.33
N GLU A 56 2.73 17.56 -2.42
CA GLU A 56 3.34 18.86 -2.76
C GLU A 56 4.46 18.67 -3.79
N CYS A 57 5.37 17.71 -3.57
CA CYS A 57 6.41 17.34 -4.54
C CYS A 57 5.85 16.95 -5.91
N PHE A 58 4.83 16.08 -5.95
CA PHE A 58 4.18 15.68 -7.20
C PHE A 58 3.56 16.87 -7.97
N ASN A 59 3.02 17.86 -7.27
CA ASN A 59 2.41 19.03 -7.93
C ASN A 59 3.43 20.06 -8.44
N GLU A 60 4.64 20.06 -7.90
CA GLU A 60 5.69 21.03 -8.23
C GLU A 60 6.66 20.54 -9.31
N GLU A 61 6.90 19.23 -9.37
CA GLU A 61 7.91 18.65 -10.25
C GLU A 61 7.31 18.10 -11.55
N ASP A 62 7.86 18.53 -12.70
CA ASP A 62 7.46 18.03 -14.01
C ASP A 62 7.96 16.59 -14.22
N GLY A 63 7.10 15.73 -14.75
CA GLY A 63 7.40 14.30 -14.93
C GLY A 63 7.34 13.44 -13.65
N ALA A 64 6.85 13.99 -12.53
CA ALA A 64 6.54 13.20 -11.34
C ALA A 64 5.35 12.26 -11.56
N GLU A 65 5.44 11.03 -11.07
CA GLU A 65 4.30 10.11 -10.98
C GLU A 65 3.49 10.33 -9.70
N GLU A 66 2.21 9.92 -9.71
CA GLU A 66 1.34 10.04 -8.55
C GLU A 66 1.96 9.34 -7.32
N PRO A 67 1.91 9.95 -6.12
CA PRO A 67 2.54 9.38 -4.95
C PRO A 67 1.98 8.01 -4.59
N LEU A 68 2.87 7.08 -4.26
CA LEU A 68 2.54 5.76 -3.74
C LEU A 68 2.92 5.66 -2.26
N ALA A 69 2.17 4.88 -1.50
CA ALA A 69 2.55 4.51 -0.15
C ALA A 69 3.24 3.16 -0.16
N LEU A 70 4.49 3.11 0.32
CA LEU A 70 5.12 1.86 0.67
C LEU A 70 4.51 1.37 1.97
N ILE A 71 3.87 0.21 1.93
CA ILE A 71 3.20 -0.40 3.06
C ILE A 71 3.90 -1.68 3.51
N LEU A 72 3.81 -1.95 4.80
CA LEU A 72 4.07 -3.27 5.38
C LEU A 72 2.81 -4.10 5.34
N GLN A 73 2.95 -5.37 4.98
CA GLN A 73 1.95 -6.39 5.17
C GLN A 73 2.60 -7.53 5.94
N LYS A 74 2.21 -7.73 7.20
CA LYS A 74 2.70 -8.87 8.01
C LYS A 74 2.07 -10.18 7.54
N GLU A 75 0.84 -10.07 7.04
CA GLU A 75 0.07 -11.12 6.39
C GLU A 75 -0.80 -10.47 5.32
N TYR A 76 -1.13 -11.19 4.25
CA TYR A 76 -1.92 -10.64 3.15
C TYR A 76 -2.85 -11.67 2.52
N VAL A 77 -3.80 -11.15 1.74
CA VAL A 77 -4.67 -11.95 0.87
C VAL A 77 -4.11 -11.87 -0.54
N SER A 78 -3.70 -13.02 -1.08
CA SER A 78 -3.33 -13.19 -2.49
C SER A 78 -4.56 -13.60 -3.29
N GLU A 79 -4.69 -13.08 -4.51
CA GLU A 79 -5.72 -13.49 -5.47
C GLU A 79 -5.03 -13.84 -6.79
N PRO A 80 -4.43 -15.04 -6.91
CA PRO A 80 -3.76 -15.46 -8.15
C PRO A 80 -4.72 -15.56 -9.34
N GLU A 81 -5.99 -15.86 -9.06
CA GLU A 81 -7.08 -15.90 -10.04
C GLU A 81 -8.29 -15.16 -9.46
N PRO A 82 -9.09 -14.45 -10.27
CA PRO A 82 -10.26 -13.73 -9.78
C PRO A 82 -11.18 -14.64 -8.94
N GLY A 83 -11.45 -14.22 -7.70
CA GLY A 83 -12.28 -14.94 -6.74
C GLY A 83 -11.56 -16.05 -5.95
N ASN A 84 -10.31 -16.39 -6.30
CA ASN A 84 -9.51 -17.37 -5.58
C ASN A 84 -8.63 -16.68 -4.53
N TYR A 85 -9.13 -16.57 -3.30
CA TYR A 85 -8.43 -15.87 -2.22
C TYR A 85 -7.59 -16.82 -1.35
N ILE A 86 -6.31 -16.51 -1.20
CA ILE A 86 -5.35 -17.28 -0.40
C ILE A 86 -4.78 -16.39 0.72
N HIS A 87 -4.83 -16.87 1.96
CA HIS A 87 -4.24 -16.19 3.10
C HIS A 87 -2.77 -16.56 3.18
N VAL A 88 -1.90 -15.58 2.95
CA VAL A 88 -0.45 -15.76 3.06
C VAL A 88 0.02 -15.13 4.37
N LYS A 89 0.73 -15.94 5.17
CA LYS A 89 1.26 -15.57 6.49
C LYS A 89 2.76 -15.24 6.42
N GLU A 90 3.10 -14.36 5.49
CA GLU A 90 4.47 -13.94 5.24
C GLU A 90 4.52 -12.41 5.17
N GLU A 91 5.60 -11.86 5.74
CA GLU A 91 5.84 -10.42 5.71
C GLU A 91 6.34 -9.99 4.33
N ARG A 92 5.80 -8.87 3.83
CA ARG A 92 6.33 -8.21 2.63
C ARG A 92 6.08 -6.71 2.63
N ILE A 93 6.78 -6.02 1.74
CA ILE A 93 6.50 -4.63 1.37
C ILE A 93 5.81 -4.57 0.01
N ALA A 94 4.90 -3.61 -0.14
CA ALA A 94 4.20 -3.36 -1.38
C ALA A 94 3.93 -1.85 -1.54
N GLU A 95 3.81 -1.39 -2.77
CA GLU A 95 3.41 -0.01 -3.06
C GLU A 95 1.93 0.04 -3.40
N TRP A 96 1.23 0.96 -2.76
CA TRP A 96 -0.20 1.18 -2.92
C TRP A 96 -0.51 2.62 -3.32
N PRO A 97 -1.48 2.84 -4.24
CA PRO A 97 -2.10 4.15 -4.41
C PRO A 97 -2.62 4.69 -3.09
N LEU A 98 -2.49 6.00 -2.86
CA LEU A 98 -2.85 6.60 -1.58
C LEU A 98 -4.32 6.34 -1.21
N GLU A 99 -5.22 6.27 -2.19
CA GLU A 99 -6.63 5.97 -1.95
C GLU A 99 -6.87 4.62 -1.26
N PHE A 100 -5.99 3.63 -1.45
CA PHE A 100 -6.13 2.32 -0.83
C PHE A 100 -5.82 2.36 0.67
N LEU A 101 -5.15 3.42 1.16
CA LEU A 101 -4.98 3.65 2.60
C LEU A 101 -6.29 4.04 3.30
N ARG A 102 -7.36 4.36 2.55
CA ARG A 102 -8.70 4.54 3.11
C ARG A 102 -9.34 3.21 3.52
N ARG A 103 -8.84 2.08 2.99
CA ARG A 103 -9.27 0.75 3.42
C ARG A 103 -8.95 0.55 4.91
N PRO A 104 -9.78 -0.21 5.67
CA PRO A 104 -9.50 -0.48 7.06
C PRO A 104 -8.12 -1.09 7.24
N ARG A 105 -7.37 -0.56 8.19
CA ARG A 105 -6.09 -1.14 8.60
C ARG A 105 -6.32 -2.56 9.11
N ARG A 106 -5.44 -3.49 8.72
CA ARG A 106 -5.54 -4.90 9.12
C ARG A 106 -5.52 -5.03 10.64
N ASN A 107 -6.39 -5.88 11.16
CA ASN A 107 -6.33 -6.40 12.52
C ASN A 107 -6.44 -7.93 12.48
N GLU A 108 -6.40 -8.56 13.67
CA GLU A 108 -6.46 -10.01 13.84
C GLU A 108 -7.70 -10.66 13.20
N ASN A 109 -8.80 -9.92 13.04
CA ASN A 109 -10.06 -10.41 12.49
C ASN A 109 -10.25 -10.09 11.00
N THR A 110 -9.46 -9.18 10.41
CA THR A 110 -9.68 -8.73 9.02
C THR A 110 -9.63 -9.88 8.01
N ILE A 111 -8.54 -10.67 8.02
CA ILE A 111 -8.38 -11.79 7.08
C ILE A 111 -9.28 -12.98 7.48
N PRO A 112 -9.36 -13.41 8.76
CA PRO A 112 -10.28 -14.50 9.14
C PRO A 112 -11.74 -14.24 8.79
N ASN A 113 -12.24 -13.01 8.99
CA ASN A 113 -13.61 -12.67 8.63
C ASN A 113 -13.83 -12.71 7.12
N PHE A 114 -12.84 -12.26 6.34
CA PHE A 114 -12.91 -12.30 4.88
C PHE A 114 -12.87 -13.73 4.31
N MET A 115 -12.07 -14.60 4.92
CA MET A 115 -11.89 -16.01 4.50
C MET A 115 -12.96 -16.96 5.06
N SER A 116 -13.79 -16.49 5.99
CA SER A 116 -14.81 -17.32 6.63
C SER A 116 -15.78 -17.94 5.60
N PRO A 117 -16.19 -19.20 5.75
CA PRO A 117 -17.26 -19.78 4.93
C PRO A 117 -18.60 -19.06 5.14
N ASN A 118 -18.74 -18.32 6.24
CA ASN A 118 -19.90 -17.49 6.56
C ASN A 118 -19.65 -16.00 6.29
N ALA A 119 -18.61 -15.65 5.54
CA ALA A 119 -18.37 -14.28 5.14
C ALA A 119 -19.58 -13.76 4.32
N PRO A 120 -20.02 -12.52 4.54
CA PRO A 120 -21.15 -11.97 3.80
C PRO A 120 -20.81 -11.84 2.31
N GLU A 121 -21.82 -11.83 1.44
CA GLU A 121 -21.64 -11.73 -0.01
C GLU A 121 -20.85 -10.48 -0.41
N ASN A 122 -21.02 -9.37 0.33
CA ASN A 122 -20.30 -8.11 0.13
C ASN A 122 -18.94 -8.03 0.86
N ARG A 123 -18.32 -9.16 1.22
CA ARG A 123 -17.00 -9.19 1.92
C ARG A 123 -15.89 -8.40 1.23
N LEU A 124 -15.94 -8.28 -0.10
CA LEU A 124 -14.98 -7.48 -0.88
C LEU A 124 -15.16 -5.99 -0.63
N ASP A 125 -16.40 -5.52 -0.51
CA ASP A 125 -16.69 -4.11 -0.23
C ASP A 125 -16.28 -3.77 1.21
N ILE A 126 -16.53 -4.68 2.16
CA ILE A 126 -16.11 -4.55 3.55
C ILE A 126 -14.59 -4.41 3.66
N ILE A 127 -13.82 -5.33 3.06
CA ILE A 127 -12.35 -5.28 3.15
C ILE A 127 -11.76 -4.08 2.39
N ARG A 128 -12.50 -3.52 1.43
CA ARG A 128 -12.16 -2.28 0.71
C ARG A 128 -12.66 -1.01 1.42
N GLY A 129 -13.37 -1.12 2.54
CA GLY A 129 -13.88 0.04 3.29
C GLY A 129 -14.98 0.82 2.58
N LEU A 130 -15.78 0.14 1.75
CA LEU A 130 -16.88 0.75 0.99
C LEU A 130 -18.23 0.70 1.72
N VAL A 131 -18.27 0.13 2.93
CA VAL A 131 -19.45 -0.03 3.78
C VAL A 131 -19.16 0.25 5.25
#